data_AF-A0A1A0TDD0-F1
#
_entry.id   AF-A0A1A0TDD0-F1
#
_cell.length_a   1.000
_cell.length_b   1.000
_cell.length_c   1.000
_cell.angle_alpha   90.00
_cell.angle_beta   90.00
_cell.angle_gamma   90.00
#
_symmetry.space_group_name_H-M   'P 1'
#
loop_
_entity.id
_entity.type
_entity.pdbx_description
1 polymer ?
#
loop_
_entity_poly.entity_id
_entity_poly.type
_entity_poly.pdbx_seq_one_letter_code
_entity_poly.pdbx_strand_id
1 'polypeptide(L)'
;MSYSIEKENFSDVIGYIKREMAERRRLVIERNCRDLEEVWTQPPTTDIGRPPPYILLIVEEWSYLYEDARDVADAILRAAADGRALGIQVLVGAHRPETLSSFPAHIRLALKMYNEAEAIEFVCMPISVPYIAGRGVLIRARQRVPVQIAMAQEREFRLVVEQMRTALALASPVEQ
;
A
#
# COMPACT_ATOMS: atom_id res chain seq x y z
N MET A 1 11.37 -16.57 15.70
CA MET A 1 11.30 -17.11 14.32
C MET A 1 12.07 -16.13 13.46
N SER A 2 13.28 -16.50 13.01
CA SER A 2 14.09 -15.65 12.13
C SER A 2 13.55 -15.82 10.71
N TYR A 3 12.82 -14.83 10.21
CA TYR A 3 12.54 -14.73 8.79
C TYR A 3 13.84 -14.33 8.11
N SER A 4 14.49 -15.26 7.40
CA SER A 4 15.63 -14.91 6.56
C SER A 4 15.08 -14.41 5.23
N ILE A 5 15.33 -13.13 4.91
CA ILE A 5 15.04 -12.61 3.57
C ILE A 5 16.00 -13.26 2.58
N GLU A 6 15.46 -13.99 1.61
CA GLU A 6 16.16 -14.22 0.35
C GLU A 6 16.20 -12.88 -0.39
N LYS A 7 17.33 -12.16 -0.29
CA LYS A 7 17.51 -10.81 -0.88
C LYS A 7 17.19 -10.77 -2.37
N GLU A 8 17.41 -11.89 -3.06
CA GLU A 8 17.11 -12.08 -4.49
C GLU A 8 15.63 -11.86 -4.82
N ASN A 9 14.70 -12.33 -3.96
CA ASN A 9 13.26 -12.14 -4.19
C ASN A 9 12.82 -10.67 -4.05
N PHE A 10 13.51 -9.89 -3.22
CA PHE A 10 13.20 -8.47 -3.04
C PHE A 10 13.80 -7.58 -4.12
N SER A 11 14.98 -7.92 -4.66
CA SER A 11 15.57 -7.16 -5.77
C SER A 11 14.66 -7.14 -7.01
N ASP A 12 13.95 -8.24 -7.27
CA ASP A 12 13.02 -8.34 -8.39
C ASP A 12 11.78 -7.45 -8.18
N VAL A 13 11.25 -7.42 -6.96
CA VAL A 13 10.12 -6.55 -6.59
C VAL A 13 10.50 -5.08 -6.72
N ILE A 14 11.69 -4.69 -6.25
CA ILE A 14 12.21 -3.32 -6.42
C ILE A 14 12.33 -2.97 -7.91
N GLY A 15 12.95 -3.87 -8.68
CA GLY A 15 13.14 -3.69 -10.11
C GLY A 15 11.81 -3.49 -10.83
N TYR A 16 10.81 -4.30 -10.48
CA TYR A 16 9.45 -4.18 -10.98
C TYR A 16 8.83 -2.82 -10.64
N ILE A 17 8.82 -2.42 -9.36
CA ILE A 17 8.20 -1.15 -8.92
C ILE A 17 8.84 0.04 -9.64
N LYS A 18 10.17 0.07 -9.71
CA LYS A 18 10.91 1.18 -10.38
C LYS A 18 10.56 1.26 -11.86
N ARG A 19 10.56 0.13 -12.56
CA ARG A 19 10.20 0.05 -13.98
C ARG A 19 8.75 0.48 -14.20
N GLU A 20 7.83 -0.08 -13.41
CA GLU A 20 6.39 0.22 -13.51
C GLU A 20 6.10 1.71 -13.26
N MET A 21 6.73 2.33 -12.26
CA MET A 21 6.63 3.77 -12.04
C MET A 21 7.13 4.59 -13.23
N ALA A 22 8.24 4.17 -13.86
CA ALA A 22 8.79 4.86 -15.03
C ALA A 22 7.87 4.73 -16.25
N GLU A 23 7.37 3.53 -16.52
CA GLU A 23 6.45 3.26 -17.63
C GLU A 23 5.13 4.02 -17.49
N ARG A 24 4.53 4.00 -16.29
CA ARG A 24 3.29 4.75 -16.03
C ARG A 24 3.49 6.25 -16.12
N ARG A 25 4.63 6.76 -15.67
CA ARG A 25 4.95 8.19 -15.79
C ARG A 25 5.05 8.60 -17.25
N ARG A 26 5.72 7.78 -18.07
CA ARG A 26 5.80 7.98 -19.51
C ARG A 26 4.40 7.97 -20.15
N LEU A 27 3.55 6.99 -19.80
CA LEU A 27 2.17 6.90 -20.27
C LEU A 27 1.35 8.16 -19.94
N VAL A 28 1.41 8.64 -18.70
CA VAL A 28 0.70 9.84 -18.25
C VAL A 28 1.13 11.07 -19.06
N ILE A 29 2.44 11.22 -19.31
CA ILE A 29 3.00 12.30 -20.14
C ILE A 29 2.56 12.17 -21.60
N GLU A 30 2.69 10.99 -22.21
CA GLU A 30 2.32 10.74 -23.62
C GLU A 30 0.82 11.00 -23.86
N ARG A 31 -0.04 10.70 -22.89
CA ARG A 31 -1.48 10.99 -22.94
C ARG A 31 -1.86 12.42 -22.55
N ASN A 32 -0.88 13.25 -22.19
CA ASN A 32 -1.07 14.62 -21.69
C ASN A 32 -2.09 14.68 -20.52
N CYS A 33 -2.00 13.70 -19.60
CA CYS A 33 -2.83 13.61 -18.40
C CYS A 33 -2.08 14.14 -17.19
N ARG A 34 -2.80 14.53 -16.13
CA ARG A 34 -2.18 14.83 -14.82
C ARG A 34 -1.79 13.59 -14.05
N ASP A 35 -2.60 12.53 -14.15
CA ASP A 35 -2.48 11.31 -13.35
C ASP A 35 -3.09 10.11 -14.08
N LEU A 36 -2.88 8.91 -13.53
CA LEU A 36 -3.40 7.67 -14.09
C LEU A 36 -4.94 7.64 -14.07
N GLU A 37 -5.57 8.27 -13.07
CA GLU A 37 -7.03 8.34 -13.00
C GLU A 37 -7.60 9.04 -14.24
N GLU A 38 -7.00 10.16 -14.66
CA GLU A 38 -7.38 10.85 -15.89
C GLU A 38 -7.14 9.97 -17.14
N VAL A 39 -6.04 9.21 -17.19
CA VAL A 39 -5.79 8.23 -18.28
C VAL A 39 -6.92 7.21 -18.38
N TRP A 40 -7.46 6.73 -17.25
CA TRP A 40 -8.60 5.80 -17.20
C TRP A 40 -9.92 6.37 -17.74
N THR A 41 -10.06 7.70 -17.75
CA THR A 41 -11.26 8.38 -18.28
C THR A 41 -11.20 8.62 -19.80
N GLN A 42 -10.00 8.59 -20.39
CA GLN A 42 -9.82 8.77 -21.82
C GLN A 42 -10.19 7.50 -22.60
N PRO A 43 -10.65 7.63 -23.86
CA PRO A 43 -10.85 6.46 -24.70
C PRO A 43 -9.54 5.71 -24.95
N PRO A 44 -9.59 4.37 -25.11
CA PRO A 44 -8.43 3.58 -25.54
C PRO A 44 -7.92 4.10 -26.88
N THR A 45 -6.61 4.12 -27.05
CA THR A 45 -5.97 4.43 -28.35
C THR A 45 -5.62 3.12 -29.05
N THR A 46 -5.46 3.15 -30.36
CA THR A 46 -5.04 1.98 -31.14
C THR A 46 -3.67 1.43 -30.71
N ASP A 47 -2.76 2.28 -30.26
CA ASP A 47 -1.36 1.88 -29.95
C ASP A 47 -1.13 1.52 -28.48
N ILE A 48 -2.00 1.99 -27.60
CA ILE A 48 -1.93 1.79 -26.14
C ILE A 48 -3.30 1.27 -25.74
N GLY A 49 -3.36 -0.02 -25.39
CA GLY A 49 -4.59 -0.71 -25.02
C GLY A 49 -5.26 -0.15 -23.76
N ARG A 50 -5.79 -1.02 -22.90
CA ARG A 50 -6.41 -0.58 -21.64
C ARG A 50 -5.34 0.03 -20.71
N PRO A 51 -5.63 1.14 -19.99
CA PRO A 51 -4.72 1.68 -18.98
C PRO A 51 -4.35 0.63 -17.92
N PRO A 52 -3.13 0.70 -17.35
CA PRO A 52 -2.67 -0.30 -16.39
C PRO A 52 -3.49 -0.26 -15.08
N PRO A 53 -3.69 -1.41 -14.43
CA PRO A 53 -4.47 -1.49 -13.18
C PRO A 53 -3.77 -0.77 -12.03
N TYR A 54 -4.53 -0.36 -11.02
CA TYR A 54 -3.96 0.16 -9.78
C TYR A 54 -3.16 -0.92 -9.05
N ILE A 55 -2.06 -0.52 -8.42
CA ILE A 55 -1.21 -1.41 -7.62
C ILE A 55 -1.30 -0.97 -6.16
N LEU A 56 -1.60 -1.92 -5.28
CA LEU A 56 -1.51 -1.74 -3.84
C LEU A 56 -0.35 -2.58 -3.31
N LEU A 57 0.69 -1.92 -2.81
CA LEU A 57 1.80 -2.55 -2.11
C LEU A 57 1.45 -2.66 -0.64
N ILE A 58 1.46 -3.87 -0.10
CA ILE A 58 1.18 -4.13 1.32
C ILE A 58 2.48 -4.59 1.98
N VAL A 59 2.89 -3.87 3.02
CA VAL A 59 4.05 -4.18 3.84
C VAL A 59 3.57 -4.42 5.26
N GLU A 60 3.68 -5.65 5.74
CA GLU A 60 3.20 -6.01 7.07
C GLU A 60 4.06 -5.43 8.18
N GLU A 61 5.39 -5.52 8.04
CA GLU A 61 6.34 -5.08 9.05
C GLU A 61 7.44 -4.18 8.44
N TRP A 62 7.22 -2.87 8.56
CA TRP A 62 8.15 -1.85 8.06
C TRP A 62 9.47 -1.81 8.81
N SER A 63 9.46 -2.04 10.13
CA SER A 63 10.63 -1.83 10.99
C SER A 63 11.81 -2.67 10.51
N TYR A 64 11.51 -3.90 10.09
CA TYR A 64 12.49 -4.84 9.56
C TYR A 64 13.09 -4.37 8.22
N LEU A 65 12.26 -3.86 7.30
CA LEU A 65 12.76 -3.31 6.03
C LEU A 65 13.62 -2.06 6.25
N TYR A 66 13.20 -1.19 7.16
CA TYR A 66 13.90 0.06 7.47
C TYR A 66 15.30 -0.17 8.05
N GLU A 67 15.47 -1.23 8.85
CA GLU A 67 16.71 -1.56 9.54
C GLU A 67 17.63 -2.46 8.71
N ASP A 68 17.09 -3.53 8.11
CA ASP A 68 17.89 -4.62 7.52
C ASP A 68 17.92 -4.62 5.98
N ALA A 69 17.04 -3.85 5.31
CA ALA A 69 16.91 -3.82 3.86
C ALA A 69 16.65 -2.39 3.31
N ARG A 70 17.56 -1.45 3.60
CA ARG A 70 17.38 -0.02 3.27
C ARG A 70 17.10 0.28 1.79
N ASP A 71 17.69 -0.47 0.87
CA ASP A 71 17.46 -0.31 -0.57
C ASP A 71 16.01 -0.63 -0.98
N VAL A 72 15.42 -1.65 -0.34
CA VAL A 72 13.99 -1.96 -0.45
C VAL A 72 13.16 -0.83 0.15
N ALA A 73 13.50 -0.40 1.36
CA ALA A 73 12.79 0.67 2.06
C ALA A 73 12.77 1.97 1.23
N ASP A 74 13.90 2.36 0.64
CA ASP A 74 14.01 3.55 -0.21
C ASP A 74 13.11 3.46 -1.44
N ALA A 75 13.00 2.29 -2.07
CA ALA A 75 12.11 2.08 -3.22
C ALA A 75 10.64 2.20 -2.82
N ILE A 76 10.25 1.63 -1.68
CA ILE A 76 8.89 1.73 -1.14
C ILE A 76 8.55 3.16 -0.73
N LEU A 77 9.48 3.89 -0.11
CA LEU A 77 9.31 5.30 0.24
C LEU A 77 9.08 6.16 -1.00
N ARG A 78 9.83 5.93 -2.08
CA ARG A 78 9.61 6.59 -3.37
C ARG A 78 8.24 6.26 -3.94
N ALA A 79 7.82 4.99 -3.89
CA ALA A 79 6.48 4.59 -4.34
C ALA A 79 5.37 5.23 -3.48
N ALA A 80 5.57 5.34 -2.17
CA ALA A 80 4.60 5.99 -1.28
C ALA A 80 4.50 7.51 -1.52
N ALA A 81 5.62 8.18 -1.79
CA ALA A 81 5.67 9.62 -2.05
C ALA A 81 5.09 9.98 -3.43
N ASP A 82 5.55 9.30 -4.49
CA ASP A 82 5.28 9.71 -5.87
C ASP A 82 4.30 8.79 -6.62
N GLY A 83 3.99 7.62 -6.05
CA GLY A 83 3.21 6.58 -6.74
C GLY A 83 1.73 6.91 -6.88
N ARG A 84 1.16 7.76 -6.02
CA ARG A 84 -0.29 8.04 -6.01
C ARG A 84 -0.81 8.50 -7.36
N ALA A 85 -0.12 9.45 -8.00
CA ALA A 85 -0.49 9.95 -9.33
C ALA A 85 -0.33 8.89 -10.43
N LEU A 86 0.48 7.87 -10.19
CA LEU A 86 0.71 6.73 -11.09
C LEU A 86 -0.18 5.52 -10.73
N GLY A 87 -1.15 5.70 -9.83
CA GLY A 87 -2.03 4.62 -9.37
C GLY A 87 -1.34 3.54 -8.56
N ILE A 88 -0.20 3.85 -7.93
CA ILE A 88 0.53 2.97 -7.02
C ILE A 88 0.34 3.50 -5.60
N GLN A 89 -0.17 2.66 -4.71
CA GLN A 89 -0.44 3.01 -3.31
C GLN A 89 0.29 2.06 -2.38
N VAL A 90 0.65 2.54 -1.19
CA VAL A 90 1.33 1.74 -0.18
C VAL A 90 0.49 1.70 1.09
N LEU A 91 0.20 0.49 1.56
CA LEU A 91 -0.33 0.19 2.88
C LEU A 91 0.79 -0.44 3.69
N VAL A 92 1.10 0.14 4.84
CA VAL A 92 2.22 -0.29 5.67
C VAL A 92 1.81 -0.44 7.13
N GLY A 93 2.20 -1.56 7.73
CA GLY A 93 2.15 -1.83 9.15
C GLY A 93 3.55 -1.84 9.76
N ALA A 94 3.62 -1.62 11.07
CA ALA A 94 4.84 -1.79 11.85
C ALA A 94 4.46 -2.07 13.30
N HIS A 95 5.21 -2.95 13.97
CA HIS A 95 5.13 -3.08 15.42
C HIS A 95 5.82 -1.93 16.15
N ARG A 96 6.80 -1.26 15.51
CA ARG A 96 7.53 -0.12 16.05
C ARG A 96 7.09 1.17 15.35
N PRO A 97 6.06 1.85 15.86
CA PRO A 97 5.42 2.96 15.17
C PRO A 97 6.37 4.15 14.93
N GLU A 98 7.43 4.29 15.71
CA GLU A 98 8.46 5.32 15.55
C GLU A 98 9.16 5.25 14.18
N THR A 99 9.26 4.05 13.60
CA THR A 99 9.86 3.85 12.26
C THR A 99 8.96 4.36 11.12
N LEU A 100 7.66 4.54 11.40
CA LEU A 100 6.67 5.06 10.47
C LEU A 100 6.43 6.56 10.61
N SER A 101 6.97 7.21 11.64
CA SER A 101 6.79 8.65 11.88
C SER A 101 7.20 9.50 10.66
N SER A 102 8.29 9.11 9.99
CA SER A 102 8.78 9.77 8.76
C SER A 102 8.14 9.26 7.47
N PHE A 103 7.26 8.25 7.52
CA PHE A 103 6.63 7.70 6.32
C PHE A 103 5.67 8.73 5.72
N PRO A 104 5.65 8.94 4.38
CA PRO A 104 4.81 9.94 3.70
C PRO A 104 3.33 9.51 3.61
N ALA A 105 2.75 9.13 4.76
CA ALA A 105 1.38 8.66 4.85
C ALA A 105 0.37 9.82 4.82
N HIS A 106 -0.59 9.73 3.90
CA HIS A 106 -1.73 10.65 3.82
C HIS A 106 -2.84 10.28 4.81
N ILE A 107 -2.90 9.01 5.19
CA ILE A 107 -3.85 8.44 6.14
C ILE A 107 -3.05 7.62 7.14
N ARG A 108 -3.31 7.81 8.43
CA ARG A 108 -2.75 6.96 9.50
C ARG A 108 -3.88 6.28 10.24
N LEU A 109 -3.76 4.98 10.47
CA LEU A 109 -4.68 4.22 11.30
C LEU A 109 -3.92 3.80 12.57
N ALA A 110 -4.26 4.40 13.70
CA ALA A 110 -3.72 4.02 15.00
C ALA A 110 -4.68 3.05 15.68
N LEU A 111 -4.28 1.78 15.84
CA LEU A 111 -4.95 0.84 16.74
C LEU A 111 -4.49 1.09 18.19
N LYS A 112 -4.89 0.25 19.15
CA LYS A 112 -4.32 0.33 20.50
C LYS A 112 -2.81 0.07 20.43
N MET A 113 -2.04 1.07 20.85
CA MET A 113 -0.59 0.98 21.08
C MET A 113 -0.28 0.73 22.56
N TYR A 114 0.96 0.37 22.88
CA TYR A 114 1.37 0.04 24.25
C TYR A 114 1.18 1.24 25.20
N ASN A 115 1.71 2.40 24.83
CA ASN A 115 1.54 3.64 25.58
C ASN A 115 0.91 4.76 24.71
N GLU A 116 0.34 5.78 25.35
CA GLU A 116 -0.27 6.92 24.64
C GLU A 116 0.78 7.84 24.00
N ALA A 117 2.01 7.87 24.52
CA ALA A 117 3.08 8.72 23.98
C ALA A 117 3.48 8.31 22.55
N GLU A 118 3.67 7.02 22.29
CA GLU A 118 3.92 6.44 20.96
C GLU A 118 2.77 6.74 20.00
N ALA A 119 1.54 6.61 20.48
CA ALA A 119 0.36 6.92 19.69
C ALA A 119 0.34 8.39 19.27
N ILE A 120 0.63 9.29 20.22
CA ILE A 120 0.70 10.74 19.97
C ILE A 120 1.81 11.08 19.00
N GLU A 121 2.98 10.48 19.14
CA GLU A 121 4.11 10.67 18.23
C GLU A 121 3.77 10.19 16.81
N PHE A 122 3.24 8.98 16.69
CA PHE A 122 2.87 8.37 15.41
C PHE A 122 1.84 9.21 14.63
N VAL A 123 0.80 9.71 15.30
CA VAL A 123 -0.24 10.53 14.64
C VAL A 123 0.00 12.04 14.72
N CYS A 124 1.08 12.47 15.38
CA CYS A 124 1.44 13.85 15.68
C CYS A 124 0.32 14.65 16.39
N MET A 125 -0.49 14.01 17.23
CA MET A 125 -1.59 14.66 17.97
C MET A 125 -2.13 13.84 19.15
N PRO A 126 -2.72 14.48 20.18
CA PRO A 126 -3.31 13.80 21.33
C PRO A 126 -4.41 12.80 20.93
N ILE A 127 -4.22 11.51 21.19
CA ILE A 127 -5.24 10.46 20.97
C ILE A 127 -5.26 9.47 22.13
N SER A 128 -6.43 8.90 22.38
CA SER A 128 -6.59 7.75 23.28
C SER A 128 -7.46 6.70 22.59
N VAL A 129 -7.02 5.45 22.63
CA VAL A 129 -7.67 4.33 21.96
C VAL A 129 -8.05 3.30 23.02
N PRO A 130 -9.34 2.99 23.22
CA PRO A 130 -9.77 1.96 24.16
C PRO A 130 -9.17 0.59 23.82
N TYR A 131 -8.91 -0.22 24.86
CA TYR A 131 -8.41 -1.59 24.69
C TYR A 131 -9.53 -2.55 24.27
N ILE A 132 -9.96 -2.41 23.02
CA ILE A 132 -10.96 -3.26 22.36
C ILE A 132 -10.35 -3.71 21.04
N ALA A 133 -10.33 -5.02 20.76
CA ALA A 133 -9.78 -5.53 19.51
C ALA A 133 -10.46 -4.87 18.29
N GLY A 134 -9.65 -4.44 17.32
CA GLY A 134 -10.13 -3.70 16.14
C GLY A 134 -10.53 -2.25 16.39
N ARG A 135 -10.50 -1.73 17.63
CA ARG A 135 -10.71 -0.31 17.89
C ARG A 135 -9.49 0.49 17.43
N GLY A 136 -9.73 1.58 16.74
CA GLY A 136 -8.69 2.50 16.33
C GLY A 136 -9.18 3.91 16.06
N VAL A 137 -8.26 4.77 15.67
CA VAL A 137 -8.53 6.13 15.19
C VAL A 137 -7.87 6.30 13.84
N LEU A 138 -8.66 6.65 12.83
CA LEU A 138 -8.19 7.01 11.50
C LEU A 138 -7.96 8.51 11.43
N ILE A 139 -6.78 8.89 10.97
CA ILE A 139 -6.32 10.28 10.86
C ILE A 139 -6.14 10.62 9.39
N ARG A 140 -6.87 11.63 8.92
CA ARG A 140 -6.77 12.16 7.56
C ARG A 140 -6.95 13.67 7.58
N ALA A 141 -6.00 14.43 7.03
CA ALA A 141 -6.09 15.89 6.94
C ALA A 141 -6.55 16.57 8.27
N ARG A 142 -5.97 16.14 9.40
CA ARG A 142 -6.29 16.54 10.79
C ARG A 142 -7.64 16.09 11.36
N GLN A 143 -8.48 15.44 10.58
CA GLN A 143 -9.70 14.79 11.10
C GLN A 143 -9.34 13.52 11.83
N ARG A 144 -10.06 13.26 12.93
CA ARG A 144 -9.96 12.04 13.74
C ARG A 144 -11.28 11.31 13.65
N VAL A 145 -11.24 10.12 13.10
CA VAL A 145 -12.42 9.27 12.96
C VAL A 145 -12.21 8.05 13.83
N PRO A 146 -12.90 7.93 14.97
CA PRO A 146 -12.92 6.68 15.72
C PRO A 146 -13.50 5.59 14.83
N VAL A 147 -12.80 4.46 14.72
CA VAL A 147 -13.22 3.32 13.89
C VAL A 147 -13.25 2.05 14.71
N GLN A 148 -14.13 1.14 14.29
CA GLN A 148 -14.13 -0.25 14.73
C GLN A 148 -13.90 -1.10 13.48
N ILE A 149 -12.70 -1.67 13.35
CA ILE A 149 -12.35 -2.54 12.24
C ILE A 149 -13.18 -3.81 12.35
N ALA A 150 -13.84 -4.17 11.24
CA ALA A 150 -14.57 -5.42 11.14
C ALA A 150 -13.58 -6.59 11.15
N MET A 151 -13.89 -7.62 11.92
CA MET A 151 -13.10 -8.83 11.94
C MET A 151 -13.47 -9.67 10.71
N ALA A 152 -12.49 -9.93 9.84
CA ALA A 152 -12.64 -10.92 8.78
C ALA A 152 -12.51 -12.32 9.39
N GLN A 153 -13.56 -13.13 9.30
CA GLN A 153 -13.49 -14.51 9.76
C GLN A 153 -12.75 -15.38 8.74
N GLU A 154 -12.06 -16.43 9.23
CA GLU A 154 -11.31 -17.37 8.39
C GLU A 154 -12.16 -17.97 7.25
N ARG A 155 -13.45 -18.23 7.52
CA ARG A 155 -14.39 -18.72 6.51
C ARG A 155 -14.61 -17.69 5.39
N GLU A 156 -14.76 -16.41 5.74
CA GLU A 156 -14.98 -15.33 4.77
C GLU A 156 -13.74 -15.14 3.92
N PHE A 157 -12.55 -15.18 4.54
CA PHE A 157 -11.29 -15.07 3.82
C PHE A 157 -11.13 -16.17 2.75
N ARG A 158 -11.39 -17.43 3.12
CA ARG A 158 -11.33 -18.54 2.16
C ARG A 158 -12.28 -18.38 0.98
N LEU A 159 -13.51 -17.95 1.24
CA LEU A 159 -14.50 -17.71 0.18
C LEU A 159 -14.03 -16.63 -0.78
N VAL A 160 -13.49 -15.53 -0.27
CA VAL A 160 -12.95 -14.44 -1.10
C VAL A 160 -11.77 -14.93 -1.94
N VAL A 161 -10.85 -15.69 -1.36
CA VAL A 161 -9.70 -16.25 -2.08
C VAL A 161 -10.14 -17.21 -3.19
N GLU A 162 -11.11 -18.09 -2.93
CA GLU A 162 -11.67 -19.00 -3.94
C GLU A 162 -12.35 -18.25 -5.09
N GLN A 163 -13.13 -17.21 -4.78
CA GLN A 163 -13.75 -16.35 -5.78
C GLN A 163 -12.70 -15.63 -6.63
N MET A 164 -11.65 -15.07 -6.00
CA MET A 164 -10.56 -14.42 -6.70
C MET A 164 -9.82 -15.38 -7.64
N ARG A 165 -9.50 -16.60 -7.19
CA ARG A 165 -8.86 -17.62 -8.03
C ARG A 165 -9.73 -18.01 -9.22
N THR A 166 -11.03 -18.19 -8.99
CA THR A 166 -11.98 -18.50 -10.05
C THR A 166 -12.05 -17.36 -11.07
N ALA A 167 -12.14 -16.11 -10.61
CA ALA A 167 -12.15 -14.94 -11.49
C ALA A 167 -10.86 -14.81 -12.31
N LEU A 168 -9.68 -15.08 -11.71
CA LEU A 168 -8.40 -15.08 -12.41
C LEU A 168 -8.32 -16.19 -13.47
N ALA A 169 -8.82 -17.39 -13.17
CA ALA A 169 -8.88 -18.49 -14.13
C ALA A 169 -9.78 -18.15 -15.34
N LEU A 170 -10.87 -17.42 -15.11
CA LEU A 170 -11.77 -16.96 -16.17
C LEU A 170 -11.25 -15.74 -16.95
N ALA A 171 -10.39 -14.93 -16.34
CA ALA A 171 -9.80 -13.72 -16.93
C ALA A 171 -8.48 -13.98 -17.68
N SER A 172 -7.90 -15.17 -17.53
CA SER A 172 -6.73 -15.57 -18.30
C SER A 172 -7.13 -15.65 -19.78
N PRO A 173 -6.41 -14.99 -20.71
CA PRO A 173 -6.72 -15.12 -22.12
C PRO A 173 -6.55 -16.59 -22.50
N VAL A 174 -7.56 -17.15 -23.19
CA VAL A 174 -7.37 -18.37 -23.97
C VAL A 174 -6.21 -18.06 -24.91
N GLU A 175 -5.06 -18.72 -24.73
CA GLU A 175 -3.96 -18.68 -25.69
C GLU A 175 -4.57 -19.02 -27.07
N GLN A 176 -4.57 -18.05 -27.98
CA GLN A 176 -4.84 -18.22 -29.40
C GLN A 176 -3.55 -17.98 -30.17
#